data_AF-A0A2V7XM39-F1
#
_entry.id   AF-A0A2V7XM39-F1
#
_cell.length_a   1.000
_cell.length_b   1.000
_cell.length_c   1.000
_cell.angle_alpha   90.00
_cell.angle_beta   90.00
_cell.angle_gamma   90.00
#
_symmetry.space_group_name_H-M   'P 1'
#
loop_
_entity.id
_entity.type
_entity.pdbx_description
1 polymer ?
#
loop_
_entity_poly.entity_id
_entity_poly.type
_entity_poly.pdbx_seq_one_letter_code
_entity_poly.pdbx_strand_id
1 'polypeptide(L)'
;MSDTNPRGSYYSQIRVDPNNDQRLWVHGAQMFYSEDGGKTFRSNLIQRIHGDYHATWIDPRDSNHMITGSDGGIYITRDRGRSWDFVNTVPLGQFYEVGYDMSRPYRICGGLQDNNVWCGQFRMADHQRRRRLLRPD
;
A
#
# COMPACT_ATOMS: atom_id res chain seq x y z
N MET A 1 22.50 -11.21 -7.55
CA MET A 1 21.03 -10.97 -7.67
C MET A 1 20.82 -10.06 -8.86
N SER A 2 19.65 -10.12 -9.52
CA SER A 2 19.36 -9.24 -10.67
C SER A 2 19.21 -7.79 -10.21
N ASP A 3 19.69 -6.84 -11.00
CA ASP A 3 19.53 -5.40 -10.74
C ASP A 3 18.04 -4.97 -10.72
N THR A 4 17.18 -5.72 -11.42
CA THR A 4 15.74 -5.46 -11.51
C THR A 4 14.90 -6.33 -10.57
N ASN A 5 15.52 -7.26 -9.84
CA ASN A 5 14.83 -8.11 -8.87
C ASN A 5 15.76 -8.45 -7.67
N PRO A 6 16.04 -7.47 -6.80
CA PRO A 6 16.97 -7.64 -5.68
C PRO A 6 16.40 -8.50 -4.54
N ARG A 7 15.10 -8.86 -4.56
CA ARG A 7 14.45 -9.74 -3.58
C ARG A 7 13.58 -10.78 -4.27
N GLY A 8 14.26 -11.80 -4.82
CA GLY A 8 13.72 -12.83 -5.74
C GLY A 8 12.55 -13.68 -5.25
N SER A 9 12.24 -13.66 -3.95
CA SER A 9 11.11 -14.39 -3.36
C SER A 9 9.99 -13.48 -2.85
N TYR A 10 10.18 -12.16 -2.89
CA TYR A 10 9.30 -11.21 -2.20
C TYR A 10 8.39 -10.46 -3.18
N TYR A 11 8.95 -9.70 -4.12
CA TYR A 11 8.17 -8.93 -5.10
C TYR A 11 7.98 -9.73 -6.40
N SER A 12 9.09 -9.93 -7.14
CA SER A 12 9.33 -10.90 -8.24
C SER A 12 8.20 -11.18 -9.24
N GLN A 13 7.32 -10.21 -9.45
CA GLN A 13 6.23 -10.26 -10.40
C GLN A 13 6.61 -9.44 -11.63
N ILE A 14 6.40 -10.03 -12.81
CA ILE A 14 6.50 -9.35 -14.11
C ILE A 14 5.10 -9.25 -14.68
N ARG A 15 4.73 -8.07 -15.18
CA ARG A 15 3.46 -7.81 -15.87
C ARG A 15 3.72 -7.32 -17.28
N VAL A 16 3.13 -7.98 -18.26
CA VAL A 16 3.15 -7.55 -19.66
C VAL A 16 1.94 -6.66 -19.90
N ASP A 17 2.12 -5.55 -20.60
CA ASP A 17 1.00 -4.71 -21.04
C ASP A 17 0.15 -5.48 -22.07
N PRO A 18 -1.17 -5.61 -21.86
CA PRO A 18 -2.06 -6.35 -22.74
C PRO A 18 -2.16 -5.79 -24.17
N ASN A 19 -1.81 -4.51 -24.38
CA ASN A 19 -1.88 -3.85 -25.69
C ASN A 19 -0.49 -3.55 -26.29
N ASN A 20 0.59 -3.91 -25.62
CA ASN A 20 1.95 -3.72 -26.11
C ASN A 20 2.92 -4.73 -25.47
N ASP A 21 3.26 -5.79 -26.19
CA ASP A 21 4.17 -6.83 -25.70
C ASP A 21 5.60 -6.35 -25.45
N GLN A 22 5.98 -5.17 -25.96
CA GLN A 22 7.26 -4.54 -25.65
C GLN A 22 7.25 -3.84 -24.29
N ARG A 23 6.08 -3.57 -23.71
CA ARG A 23 5.97 -2.90 -22.41
C ARG A 23 5.84 -3.91 -21.28
N LEU A 24 6.82 -3.89 -20.39
CA LEU A 24 6.87 -4.74 -19.20
C LEU A 24 6.98 -3.90 -17.94
N TRP A 25 6.42 -4.41 -16.85
CA TRP A 25 6.57 -3.88 -15.50
C TRP A 25 7.14 -4.97 -14.61
N VAL A 26 8.18 -4.64 -13.83
CA VAL A 26 8.84 -5.56 -12.91
C VAL A 26 8.76 -4.98 -11.52
N HIS A 27 8.18 -5.75 -10.60
CA HIS A 27 7.99 -5.33 -9.22
C HIS A 27 9.23 -5.54 -8.36
N GLY A 28 9.45 -4.58 -7.47
CA GLY A 28 10.58 -4.51 -6.55
C GLY A 28 10.32 -3.46 -5.48
N ALA A 29 11.35 -3.13 -4.69
CA ALA A 29 11.33 -1.92 -3.86
C ALA A 29 11.08 -0.67 -4.73
N GLN A 30 11.65 -0.66 -5.93
CA GLN A 30 11.25 0.23 -7.03
C GLN A 30 10.47 -0.59 -8.08
N MET A 31 9.54 0.05 -8.77
CA MET A 31 8.93 -0.52 -9.97
C MET A 31 9.81 -0.19 -11.18
N PHE A 32 10.30 -1.22 -11.85
CA PHE A 32 11.00 -1.07 -13.12
C PHE A 32 10.02 -1.23 -14.27
N TYR A 33 10.31 -0.58 -15.39
CA TYR A 33 9.59 -0.77 -16.64
C TYR A 33 10.54 -0.91 -17.81
N SER A 34 10.08 -1.58 -18.85
CA SER A 34 10.72 -1.70 -20.17
C SER A 34 9.73 -1.27 -21.24
N GLU A 35 10.23 -0.75 -22.36
CA GLU A 35 9.47 -0.42 -23.57
C GLU A 35 10.05 -1.12 -24.81
N ASP A 36 10.95 -2.10 -24.60
CA ASP A 36 11.70 -2.80 -25.65
C ASP A 36 11.74 -4.32 -25.45
N GLY A 37 10.70 -4.87 -24.81
CA GLY A 37 10.54 -6.31 -24.59
C GLY A 37 11.49 -6.87 -23.54
N GLY A 38 11.95 -6.03 -22.60
CA GLY A 38 12.85 -6.42 -21.52
C GLY A 38 14.34 -6.37 -21.86
N LYS A 39 14.73 -5.70 -22.95
CA LYS A 39 16.16 -5.49 -23.28
C LYS A 39 16.79 -4.44 -22.38
N THR A 40 16.04 -3.37 -22.09
CA THR A 40 16.44 -2.33 -21.14
C THR A 40 15.33 -2.05 -20.14
N PHE A 41 15.74 -1.70 -18.91
CA PHE A 41 14.83 -1.37 -17.81
C PHE A 41 15.17 -0.01 -17.20
N ARG A 42 14.15 0.71 -16.76
CA ARG A 42 14.26 2.01 -16.08
C ARG A 42 13.31 2.06 -14.89
N SER A 43 13.61 2.88 -13.88
CA SER A 43 12.78 3.05 -12.68
C SER A 43 12.39 4.52 -12.42
N ASN A 44 12.61 5.39 -13.40
CA ASN A 44 12.40 6.84 -13.25
C ASN A 44 10.98 7.32 -13.58
N LEU A 45 10.08 6.43 -14.02
CA LEU A 45 8.70 6.78 -14.37
C LEU A 45 7.80 6.86 -13.13
N ILE A 46 7.84 5.82 -12.30
CA ILE A 46 7.02 5.73 -11.09
C ILE A 46 7.70 6.52 -9.98
N GLN A 47 7.15 7.69 -9.66
CA GLN A 47 7.68 8.58 -8.64
C GLN A 47 6.57 9.07 -7.70
N ARG A 48 6.98 9.54 -6.51
CA ARG A 48 6.12 10.24 -5.54
C ARG A 48 4.99 9.41 -4.92
N ILE A 49 5.03 8.08 -5.09
CA ILE A 49 4.21 7.11 -4.34
C ILE A 49 5.12 6.17 -3.54
N HIS A 50 4.54 5.37 -2.65
CA HIS A 50 5.29 4.44 -1.81
C HIS A 50 5.97 3.34 -2.67
N GLY A 51 7.15 2.89 -2.24
CA GLY A 51 7.86 1.76 -2.84
C GLY A 51 7.26 0.40 -2.46
N ASP A 52 8.00 -0.66 -2.75
CA ASP A 52 7.68 -2.05 -2.35
C ASP A 52 6.40 -2.58 -3.01
N TYR A 53 6.46 -2.71 -4.34
CA TYR A 53 5.31 -3.10 -5.16
C TYR A 53 5.09 -4.61 -5.13
N HIS A 54 3.85 -5.04 -4.91
CA HIS A 54 3.48 -6.45 -4.82
C HIS A 54 2.62 -6.90 -5.99
N ALA A 55 1.72 -6.04 -6.45
CA ALA A 55 0.76 -6.39 -7.50
C ALA A 55 0.44 -5.18 -8.38
N THR A 56 0.20 -5.45 -9.66
CA THR A 56 -0.25 -4.44 -10.63
C THR A 56 -1.22 -5.10 -11.59
N TRP A 57 -2.35 -4.43 -11.78
CA TRP A 57 -3.33 -4.72 -12.82
C TRP A 57 -3.29 -3.61 -13.87
N ILE A 58 -3.42 -4.00 -15.13
CA ILE A 58 -3.41 -3.11 -16.30
C ILE A 58 -4.73 -3.35 -17.04
N ASP A 59 -5.49 -2.30 -17.34
CA ASP A 59 -6.76 -2.44 -18.06
C ASP A 59 -6.49 -2.94 -19.49
N PRO A 60 -7.03 -4.10 -19.90
CA PRO A 60 -6.84 -4.62 -21.24
C PRO A 60 -7.39 -3.72 -22.34
N ARG A 61 -8.27 -2.77 -22.03
CA ARG A 61 -8.84 -1.84 -23.00
C ARG A 61 -8.13 -0.48 -23.01
N ASP A 62 -7.33 -0.17 -22.00
CA ASP A 62 -6.61 1.08 -21.88
C ASP A 62 -5.34 0.93 -21.03
N SER A 63 -4.19 0.83 -21.68
CA SER A 63 -2.89 0.70 -21.01
C SER A 63 -2.48 1.90 -20.16
N ASN A 64 -3.18 3.03 -20.23
CA ASN A 64 -2.93 4.16 -19.33
C ASN A 64 -3.57 3.96 -17.96
N HIS A 65 -4.59 3.10 -17.86
CA HIS A 65 -5.29 2.80 -16.64
C HIS A 65 -4.66 1.59 -15.94
N MET A 66 -4.02 1.84 -14.80
CA MET A 66 -3.39 0.78 -14.00
C MET A 66 -3.72 0.96 -12.53
N ILE A 67 -3.74 -0.15 -11.80
CA ILE A 67 -3.88 -0.18 -10.35
C ILE A 67 -2.68 -0.94 -9.80
N THR A 68 -1.97 -0.36 -8.84
CA THR A 68 -0.83 -1.02 -8.17
C THR A 68 -1.02 -1.04 -6.66
N GLY A 69 -0.59 -2.13 -6.05
CA GLY A 69 -0.56 -2.33 -4.60
C GLY A 69 0.89 -2.39 -4.11
N SER A 70 1.19 -1.61 -3.09
CA SER A 70 2.50 -1.57 -2.43
C SER A 70 2.35 -1.52 -0.91
N ASP A 71 3.46 -1.54 -0.15
CA ASP A 71 3.42 -1.50 1.32
C ASP A 71 2.70 -0.24 1.85
N GLY A 72 2.66 0.84 1.07
CA GLY A 72 1.94 2.07 1.40
C GLY A 72 0.43 2.05 1.08
N GLY A 73 -0.05 1.03 0.36
CA GLY A 73 -1.47 0.86 0.01
C GLY A 73 -1.72 0.73 -1.49
N ILE A 74 -2.87 1.27 -1.95
CA ILE A 74 -3.35 1.11 -3.32
C ILE A 74 -3.27 2.44 -4.08
N TYR A 75 -2.71 2.41 -5.29
CA TYR A 75 -2.56 3.56 -6.16
C TYR A 75 -3.20 3.29 -7.52
N ILE A 76 -3.87 4.30 -8.08
CA ILE A 76 -4.50 4.24 -9.41
C ILE A 76 -3.87 5.29 -10.31
N THR A 77 -3.51 4.93 -11.52
CA THR A 77 -3.04 5.86 -12.55
C THR A 77 -3.96 5.81 -13.76
N ARG A 78 -4.08 6.93 -14.47
CA ARG A 78 -4.76 7.06 -15.77
C ARG A 78 -3.85 7.65 -16.85
N ASP A 79 -2.55 7.68 -16.57
CA ASP A 79 -1.52 8.22 -17.46
C ASP A 79 -0.27 7.32 -17.50
N ARG A 80 -0.47 6.01 -17.26
CA ARG A 80 0.58 4.98 -17.30
C ARG A 80 1.67 5.21 -16.26
N GLY A 81 1.28 5.66 -15.07
CA GLY A 81 2.13 5.75 -13.91
C GLY A 81 2.97 7.02 -13.81
N ARG A 82 2.68 8.05 -14.62
CA ARG A 82 3.30 9.37 -14.48
C ARG A 82 2.72 10.13 -13.28
N SER A 83 1.44 9.94 -13.00
CA SER A 83 0.74 10.41 -11.81
C SER A 83 -0.18 9.33 -11.25
N TRP A 84 -0.49 9.48 -9.96
CA TRP A 84 -1.19 8.46 -9.19
C TRP A 84 -2.16 9.10 -8.19
N ASP A 85 -3.37 8.54 -8.14
CA ASP A 85 -4.34 8.76 -7.08
C ASP A 85 -4.10 7.73 -5.97
N PHE A 86 -3.97 8.18 -4.72
CA PHE A 86 -3.86 7.28 -3.57
C PHE A 86 -5.25 6.93 -3.01
N VAL A 87 -5.58 5.64 -2.95
CA VAL A 87 -6.87 5.15 -2.43
C VAL A 87 -6.79 5.05 -0.91
N ASN A 88 -7.00 6.18 -0.24
CA ASN A 88 -6.90 6.28 1.23
C ASN A 88 -8.22 5.95 1.96
N THR A 89 -9.01 5.03 1.42
CA THR A 89 -10.34 4.69 1.97
C THR A 89 -10.42 3.26 2.49
N VAL A 90 -9.33 2.49 2.41
CA VAL A 90 -9.23 1.13 2.93
C VAL A 90 -8.25 1.14 4.10
N PRO A 91 -8.60 0.60 5.28
CA PRO A 91 -7.71 0.57 6.44
C PRO A 91 -6.63 -0.50 6.26
N LEU A 92 -5.63 -0.18 5.43
CA LEU A 92 -4.46 -1.01 5.18
C LEU A 92 -3.27 -0.43 5.94
N GLY A 93 -2.58 -1.26 6.69
CA GLY A 93 -1.38 -0.87 7.42
C GLY A 93 -0.85 -2.03 8.24
N GLN A 94 0.46 -2.25 8.20
CA GLN A 94 1.14 -3.25 9.00
C GLN A 94 1.76 -2.59 10.22
N PHE A 95 1.41 -3.08 11.41
CA PHE A 95 2.05 -2.68 12.66
C PHE A 95 3.20 -3.64 12.97
N TYR A 96 4.36 -3.10 13.30
CA TYR A 96 5.48 -3.89 13.83
C TYR A 96 5.54 -3.88 15.34
N GLU A 97 5.07 -2.80 15.96
CA GLU A 97 5.14 -2.63 17.40
C GLU A 97 3.94 -1.83 17.91
N VAL A 98 3.52 -2.12 19.14
CA VAL A 98 2.45 -1.42 19.85
C VAL A 98 2.96 -1.00 21.21
N GLY A 99 2.80 0.28 21.54
CA GLY A 99 3.08 0.86 22.85
C GLY A 99 1.83 1.49 23.44
N TYR A 100 1.72 1.51 24.76
CA TYR A 100 0.62 2.17 25.45
C TYR A 100 1.09 2.82 26.74
N ASP A 101 0.34 3.82 27.21
CA ASP A 101 0.51 4.40 28.54
C ASP A 101 -0.74 4.20 29.41
N MET A 102 -0.65 4.59 30.69
CA MET A 102 -1.76 4.48 31.66
C MET A 102 -2.53 5.80 31.83
N SER A 103 -2.44 6.73 30.88
CA SER A 103 -3.18 7.99 30.93
C SER A 103 -4.71 7.75 30.81
N ARG A 104 -5.53 8.75 31.18
CA ARG A 104 -6.99 8.68 31.03
C ARG A 104 -7.48 9.84 30.15
N PRO A 105 -8.00 9.59 28.95
CA PRO A 105 -8.12 8.28 28.28
C PRO A 105 -6.75 7.67 27.92
N TYR A 106 -6.69 6.33 27.83
CA TYR A 106 -5.47 5.59 27.49
C TYR A 106 -4.94 6.04 26.14
N ARG A 107 -3.62 6.22 26.04
CA ARG A 107 -2.96 6.40 24.74
C ARG A 107 -2.41 5.07 24.26
N ILE A 108 -2.76 4.69 23.05
CA ILE A 108 -2.19 3.54 22.35
C ILE A 108 -1.51 4.10 21.10
N CYS A 109 -0.27 3.71 20.90
CA CYS A 109 0.54 4.03 19.74
C CYS A 109 0.98 2.75 19.05
N GLY A 110 1.18 2.79 17.75
CA GLY A 110 1.84 1.71 17.05
C GLY A 110 2.76 2.23 15.95
N GLY A 111 3.89 1.55 15.78
CA GLY A 111 4.83 1.80 14.69
C GLY A 111 4.38 1.06 13.44
N LEU A 112 4.03 1.79 12.39
CA LEU A 112 3.70 1.20 11.10
C LEU A 112 4.98 0.89 10.33
N GLN A 113 4.93 -0.15 9.50
CA GLN A 113 5.92 -0.36 8.46
C GLN A 113 6.00 0.90 7.59
N ASP A 114 7.20 1.49 7.50
CA ASP A 114 7.57 2.60 6.61
C ASP A 114 6.72 3.90 6.73
N ASN A 115 5.72 3.92 7.64
CA ASN A 115 4.69 4.94 7.75
C ASN A 115 4.66 5.63 9.14
N ASN A 116 5.80 5.65 9.84
CA ASN A 116 5.99 6.27 11.16
C ASN A 116 5.09 5.69 12.27
N VAL A 117 5.09 6.35 13.43
CA VAL A 117 4.27 6.00 14.60
C VAL A 117 2.94 6.75 14.54
N TRP A 118 1.85 6.00 14.79
CA TRP A 118 0.50 6.54 14.88
C TRP A 118 -0.05 6.31 16.28
N CYS A 119 -0.66 7.35 16.87
CA CYS A 119 -1.21 7.30 18.21
C CYS A 119 -2.69 7.70 18.22
N GLY A 120 -3.49 6.99 18.99
CA GLY A 120 -4.89 7.28 19.24
C GLY A 120 -5.22 7.26 20.72
N GLN A 121 -6.28 7.98 21.10
CA GLN A 121 -6.87 7.86 22.43
C GLN A 121 -7.95 6.78 22.41
N PHE A 122 -7.83 5.83 23.31
CA PHE A 122 -8.86 4.81 23.52
C PHE A 122 -9.76 5.21 24.68
N ARG A 123 -11.05 5.40 24.39
CA ARG A 123 -12.10 5.59 25.39
C ARG A 123 -12.88 4.30 25.50
N MET A 124 -12.87 3.68 26.67
CA MET A 124 -13.83 2.62 26.99
C MET A 124 -15.23 3.21 26.82
N ALA A 125 -16.07 2.61 25.98
CA ALA A 125 -17.48 2.96 25.94
C ALA A 125 -18.07 2.72 27.34
N ASP A 126 -18.74 3.72 27.91
CA ASP A 126 -19.39 3.62 29.21
C ASP A 126 -20.49 2.54 29.19
N HIS A 127 -20.11 1.30 29.48
CA HIS A 127 -21.05 0.21 29.74
C HIS A 127 -21.89 0.46 31.01
N GLN A 128 -21.61 1.54 31.77
CA GLN A 128 -22.31 1.88 33.01
C GLN A 128 -23.67 2.59 32.80
N ARG A 129 -24.03 3.05 31.59
CA ARG A 129 -25.35 3.71 31.38
C ARG A 129 -26.54 2.76 31.21
N ARG A 130 -26.35 1.44 31.11
CA ARG A 130 -27.46 0.47 30.94
C ARG A 130 -27.88 -0.31 32.20
N ARG A 131 -27.25 -0.09 33.36
CA ARG A 131 -27.61 -0.80 34.62
C ARG A 131 -28.59 -0.05 35.54
N ARG A 132 -29.10 1.13 35.16
CA ARG A 132 -29.98 1.95 36.00
C ARG A 132 -31.48 1.86 35.69
N LEU A 133 -31.91 0.96 34.80
CA LEU A 133 -33.31 0.83 34.35
C LEU A 133 -33.96 -0.54 34.67
N LEU A 134 -33.32 -1.38 35.50
CA LEU A 134 -33.87 -2.67 35.92
C LEU A 134 -33.71 -2.84 37.44
N ARG A 135 -34.53 -2.12 38.21
CA ARG A 135 -34.94 -2.54 39.55
C ARG A 135 -36.45 -2.34 39.63
N PRO A 136 -37.26 -3.41 39.79
CA PRO A 136 -38.67 -3.27 40.15
C PRO A 136 -38.76 -2.86 41.63
N ASP A 137 -39.80 -2.11 41.95
CA ASP A 137 -40.22 -1.73 43.30
C ASP A 137 -40.63 -2.95 44.14
#